data_AF-A0A7K0E039-F1
#
_entry.id   AF-A0A7K0E039-F1
#
_cell.length_a   1.000
_cell.length_b   1.000
_cell.length_c   1.000
_cell.angle_alpha   90.00
_cell.angle_beta   90.00
_cell.angle_gamma   90.00
#
_symmetry.space_group_name_H-M   'P 1'
#
loop_
_entity.id
_entity.type
_entity.pdbx_description
1 polymer ?
#
loop_
_entity_poly.entity_id
_entity_poly.type
_entity_poly.pdbx_seq_one_letter_code
_entity_poly.pdbx_strand_id
1 'polypeptide(L)'
;MPIQLHWTTLYSAGKQCHDLADRLSLAFGPLAATLLHECEGMAGDAPGCRQWAGQYDTVAADHFRATAALVDALVKYGDVLTAFGWNYAISQNPDHMPSRPTESALYYDPEMTMPASSAGNGPGIARNGGDSHLYEKFLDGIANELGGLPNGNTHRLDTAATAWNTFAHNNAVTAAADDIRTVIGLFETVTDPHKETLLQHLHTLHEAATEIATSTRAISTAVGDYATGTGEVRTAINGIVSTAAIGIAITAATGTVAAIFTFGAGAVAAGGGIAAIVANTVNAVRTAYEGTTLIRILGLLGRLGRGAVGIIEAFDTAKNIKNVTATLATILALRLAIDDLEHNAGETTPPSDIRDPKTFDPQSLSGKSAEEVAAAIPSDWPATPSRSGEGTVYRDPDNFGRQIRIMPGYSEGNRPDPLTHGPYAEVSQNGKTIKIPLQGNPAPGGK
;
A
#
# COMPACT_ATOMS: atom_id res chain seq x y z
N MET A 1 1.75 32.53 23.55
CA MET A 1 3.09 32.11 23.07
C MET A 1 2.88 31.05 22.01
N PRO A 2 3.48 31.16 20.81
CA PRO A 2 3.37 30.09 19.82
C PRO A 2 4.10 28.85 20.34
N ILE A 3 3.44 27.68 20.29
CA ILE A 3 4.05 26.38 20.63
C ILE A 3 4.89 25.96 19.44
N GLN A 4 6.22 25.93 19.61
CA GLN A 4 7.15 25.44 18.59
C GLN A 4 7.14 23.90 18.53
N LEU A 5 7.54 23.33 17.39
CA LEU A 5 7.70 21.90 17.25
C LEU A 5 8.84 21.42 18.18
N HIS A 6 8.51 20.51 19.10
CA HIS A 6 9.46 19.89 20.00
C HIS A 6 9.91 18.53 19.46
N TRP A 7 11.20 18.22 19.60
CA TRP A 7 11.75 16.94 19.17
C TRP A 7 11.04 15.74 19.82
N THR A 8 10.54 15.88 21.05
CA THR A 8 9.78 14.83 21.75
C THR A 8 8.47 14.48 21.05
N THR A 9 7.80 15.47 20.43
CA THR A 9 6.59 15.23 19.62
C THR A 9 6.92 14.36 18.42
N LEU A 10 8.04 14.64 17.73
CA LEU A 10 8.49 13.89 16.56
C LEU A 10 8.89 12.44 16.92
N TYR A 11 9.59 12.25 18.04
CA TYR A 11 9.92 10.90 18.53
C TYR A 11 8.67 10.12 18.96
N SER A 12 7.71 10.77 19.62
CA SER A 12 6.43 10.14 19.99
C SER A 12 5.63 9.72 18.75
N ALA A 13 5.55 10.60 17.75
CA ALA A 13 4.90 10.30 16.49
C ALA A 13 5.59 9.15 15.75
N GLY A 14 6.93 9.18 15.65
CA GLY A 14 7.70 8.13 14.99
C GLY A 14 7.51 6.76 15.66
N LYS A 15 7.59 6.72 17.00
CA LYS A 15 7.32 5.50 17.76
C LYS A 15 5.91 4.96 17.52
N GLN A 16 4.89 5.81 17.50
CA GLN A 16 3.52 5.36 17.24
C GLN A 16 3.34 4.82 15.82
N CYS A 17 4.06 5.36 14.82
CA CYS A 17 4.11 4.77 13.48
C CYS A 17 4.76 3.38 13.49
N HIS A 18 5.88 3.19 14.18
CA HIS A 18 6.53 1.88 14.34
C HIS A 18 5.63 0.88 15.07
N ASP A 19 5.04 1.26 16.20
CA ASP A 19 4.13 0.42 16.99
C ASP A 19 2.89 0.00 16.17
N LEU A 20 2.43 0.84 15.23
CA LEU A 20 1.35 0.50 14.32
C LEU A 20 1.81 -0.46 13.22
N ALA A 21 2.99 -0.24 12.64
CA ALA A 21 3.59 -1.14 11.65
C ALA A 21 3.72 -2.56 12.20
N ASP A 22 4.22 -2.70 13.43
CA ASP A 22 4.40 -3.99 14.11
C ASP A 22 3.07 -4.72 14.28
N ARG A 23 2.04 -4.03 14.78
CA ARG A 23 0.71 -4.61 14.98
C ARG A 23 0.06 -5.02 13.66
N LEU A 24 0.15 -4.20 12.62
CA LEU A 24 -0.37 -4.53 11.30
C LEU A 24 0.37 -5.72 10.69
N SER A 25 1.70 -5.77 10.82
CA SER A 25 2.52 -6.88 10.33
C SER A 25 2.16 -8.20 11.02
N LEU A 26 1.98 -8.19 12.35
CA LEU A 26 1.54 -9.35 13.13
C LEU A 26 0.13 -9.83 12.76
N ALA A 27 -0.76 -8.93 12.34
CA ALA A 27 -2.08 -9.28 11.85
C ALA A 27 -2.06 -9.81 10.41
N PHE A 28 -1.19 -9.26 9.55
CA PHE A 28 -1.13 -9.59 8.13
C PHE A 28 -0.41 -10.93 7.86
N GLY A 29 0.65 -11.24 8.61
CA GLY A 29 1.44 -12.47 8.45
C GLY A 29 0.59 -13.76 8.42
N PRO A 30 -0.34 -14.01 9.36
CA PRO A 30 -1.21 -15.18 9.34
C PRO A 30 -2.11 -15.28 8.12
N LEU A 31 -2.68 -14.15 7.64
CA LEU A 31 -3.45 -14.13 6.40
C LEU A 31 -2.58 -14.56 5.22
N ALA A 32 -1.39 -13.96 5.12
CA ALA A 32 -0.45 -14.23 4.05
C ALA A 32 -0.02 -15.70 4.00
N ALA A 33 0.38 -16.25 5.15
CA ALA A 33 0.77 -17.66 5.25
C ALA A 33 -0.38 -18.61 4.86
N THR A 34 -1.59 -18.36 5.36
CA THR A 34 -2.75 -19.21 5.06
C THR A 34 -3.07 -19.22 3.57
N LEU A 35 -3.16 -18.04 2.95
CA LEU A 35 -3.51 -17.96 1.54
C LEU A 35 -2.42 -18.54 0.63
N LEU A 36 -1.14 -18.38 0.98
CA LEU A 36 -0.04 -18.95 0.21
C LEU A 36 0.04 -20.47 0.28
N HIS A 37 -0.22 -21.06 1.45
CA HIS A 37 0.11 -22.46 1.70
C HIS A 37 -1.09 -23.40 1.70
N GLU A 38 -2.31 -22.87 1.87
CA GLU A 38 -3.50 -23.70 2.09
C GLU A 38 -4.63 -23.45 1.08
N CYS A 39 -4.60 -22.33 0.36
CA CYS A 39 -5.75 -21.88 -0.45
C CYS A 39 -5.56 -22.01 -1.97
N GLU A 40 -4.44 -22.59 -2.44
CA GLU A 40 -4.25 -22.87 -3.87
C GLU A 40 -5.44 -23.67 -4.42
N GLY A 41 -5.95 -23.29 -5.60
CA GLY A 41 -7.02 -24.04 -6.26
C GLY A 41 -8.39 -24.04 -5.55
N MET A 42 -8.59 -23.19 -4.54
CA MET A 42 -9.83 -23.17 -3.75
C MET A 42 -11.11 -22.94 -4.58
N ALA A 43 -11.05 -22.13 -5.65
CA ALA A 43 -12.23 -21.73 -6.41
C ALA A 43 -12.71 -22.80 -7.40
N GLY A 44 -11.85 -23.74 -7.80
CA GLY A 44 -12.17 -24.68 -8.88
C GLY A 44 -12.07 -24.05 -10.28
N ASP A 45 -12.51 -24.78 -11.30
CA ASP A 45 -12.35 -24.40 -12.72
C ASP A 45 -13.61 -24.56 -13.59
N ALA A 46 -14.74 -24.91 -12.96
CA ALA A 46 -16.04 -24.94 -13.63
C ALA A 46 -16.42 -23.56 -14.24
N PRO A 47 -17.35 -23.51 -15.20
CA PRO A 47 -17.82 -22.24 -15.77
C PRO A 47 -18.23 -21.23 -14.70
N GLY A 48 -17.80 -19.97 -14.84
CA GLY A 48 -17.98 -18.91 -13.83
C GLY A 48 -16.92 -18.94 -12.72
N CYS A 49 -16.55 -20.12 -12.21
CA CYS A 49 -15.54 -20.25 -11.13
C CYS A 49 -14.18 -19.70 -11.55
N ARG A 50 -13.74 -19.96 -12.79
CA ARG A 50 -12.50 -19.36 -13.34
C ARG A 50 -12.53 -17.84 -13.43
N GLN A 51 -13.68 -17.27 -13.77
CA GLN A 51 -13.82 -15.82 -13.90
C GLN A 51 -13.77 -15.16 -12.53
N TRP A 52 -14.48 -15.73 -11.55
CA TRP A 52 -14.42 -15.29 -10.16
C TRP A 52 -13.00 -15.42 -9.60
N ALA A 53 -12.35 -16.57 -9.82
CA ALA A 53 -10.97 -16.84 -9.41
C ALA A 53 -9.99 -15.81 -9.95
N GLY A 54 -10.05 -15.48 -11.25
CA GLY A 54 -9.17 -14.48 -11.84
C GLY A 54 -9.36 -13.06 -11.27
N GLN A 55 -10.61 -12.69 -10.93
CA GLN A 55 -10.87 -11.41 -10.26
C GLN A 55 -10.37 -11.41 -8.82
N TYR A 56 -10.65 -12.48 -8.08
CA TYR A 56 -10.16 -12.67 -6.71
C TYR A 56 -8.63 -12.61 -6.67
N ASP A 57 -7.93 -13.36 -7.53
CA ASP A 57 -6.46 -13.42 -7.56
C ASP A 57 -5.86 -12.03 -7.80
N THR A 58 -6.45 -11.26 -8.72
CA THR A 58 -6.00 -9.89 -9.01
C THR A 58 -6.17 -8.98 -7.78
N VAL A 59 -7.37 -8.97 -7.19
CA VAL A 59 -7.69 -8.09 -6.06
C VAL A 59 -6.92 -8.49 -4.80
N ALA A 60 -6.79 -9.79 -4.52
CA ALA A 60 -6.03 -10.30 -3.39
C ALA A 60 -4.54 -9.92 -3.53
N ALA A 61 -3.95 -10.08 -4.72
CA ALA A 61 -2.56 -9.68 -4.96
C ALA A 61 -2.34 -8.17 -4.78
N ASP A 62 -3.23 -7.33 -5.32
CA ASP A 62 -3.13 -5.87 -5.15
C ASP A 62 -3.33 -5.46 -3.68
N HIS A 63 -4.24 -6.13 -2.96
CA HIS A 63 -4.46 -5.91 -1.52
C HIS A 63 -3.22 -6.27 -0.68
N PHE A 64 -2.56 -7.38 -1.00
CA PHE A 64 -1.34 -7.81 -0.34
C PHE A 64 -0.23 -6.78 -0.51
N ARG A 65 0.00 -6.30 -1.74
CA ARG A 65 1.01 -5.27 -2.03
C ARG A 65 0.70 -3.97 -1.29
N ALA A 66 -0.55 -3.54 -1.28
CA ALA A 66 -0.94 -2.31 -0.58
C ALA A 66 -0.73 -2.42 0.94
N THR A 67 -1.10 -3.56 1.53
CA THR A 67 -0.93 -3.80 2.97
C THR A 67 0.55 -3.86 3.37
N ALA A 68 1.36 -4.60 2.60
CA ALA A 68 2.81 -4.63 2.78
C ALA A 68 3.43 -3.24 2.66
N ALA A 69 3.06 -2.48 1.61
CA ALA A 69 3.53 -1.12 1.40
C ALA A 69 3.13 -0.17 2.54
N LEU A 70 1.94 -0.34 3.14
CA LEU A 70 1.52 0.49 4.27
C LEU A 70 2.38 0.19 5.50
N VAL A 71 2.61 -1.08 5.81
CA VAL A 71 3.47 -1.49 6.93
C VAL A 71 4.87 -0.89 6.76
N ASP A 72 5.48 -1.06 5.59
CA ASP A 72 6.83 -0.55 5.33
C ASP A 72 6.87 0.98 5.29
N ALA A 73 5.82 1.63 4.78
CA ALA A 73 5.73 3.10 4.77
C ALA A 73 5.57 3.66 6.19
N LEU A 74 4.87 2.97 7.10
CA LEU A 74 4.80 3.34 8.51
C LEU A 74 6.16 3.22 9.19
N VAL A 75 6.91 2.15 8.92
CA VAL A 75 8.29 1.99 9.42
C VAL A 75 9.15 3.15 8.92
N LYS A 76 9.15 3.35 7.60
CA LYS A 76 9.98 4.36 6.95
C LYS A 76 9.66 5.77 7.42
N TYR A 77 8.37 6.08 7.57
CA TYR A 77 7.96 7.40 8.01
C TYR A 77 8.23 7.61 9.50
N GLY A 78 8.14 6.55 10.33
CA GLY A 78 8.59 6.59 11.72
C GLY A 78 10.08 6.93 11.83
N ASP A 79 10.91 6.34 10.97
CA ASP A 79 12.34 6.66 10.89
C ASP A 79 12.59 8.11 10.46
N VAL A 80 11.85 8.60 9.46
CA VAL A 80 11.95 10.01 9.00
C VAL A 80 11.56 10.98 10.11
N LEU A 81 10.49 10.71 10.86
CA LEU A 81 10.05 11.53 11.98
C LEU A 81 11.10 11.57 13.09
N THR A 82 11.69 10.41 13.45
CA THR A 82 12.75 10.37 14.47
C THR A 82 14.03 11.06 14.01
N ALA A 83 14.41 10.94 12.74
CA ALA A 83 15.51 11.71 12.13
C ALA A 83 15.27 13.22 12.19
N PHE A 84 14.05 13.66 11.85
CA PHE A 84 13.67 15.07 11.97
C PHE A 84 13.71 15.54 13.43
N GLY A 85 13.24 14.70 14.35
CA GLY A 85 13.32 14.94 15.80
C GLY A 85 14.75 15.10 16.28
N TRP A 86 15.68 14.28 15.79
CA TRP A 86 17.09 14.37 16.14
C TRP A 86 17.71 15.72 15.71
N ASN A 87 17.43 16.18 14.48
CA ASN A 87 17.93 17.49 14.01
C ASN A 87 17.34 18.65 14.85
N TYR A 88 16.07 18.53 15.27
CA TYR A 88 15.47 19.47 16.22
C TYR A 88 16.12 19.41 17.61
N ALA A 89 16.47 18.21 18.11
CA ALA A 89 17.13 18.06 19.39
C ALA A 89 18.52 18.71 19.39
N ILE A 90 19.30 18.56 18.31
CA ILE A 90 20.58 19.24 18.13
C ILE A 90 20.42 20.75 18.21
N SER A 91 19.43 21.32 17.52
CA SER A 91 19.23 22.77 17.48
C SER A 91 18.64 23.37 18.76
N GLN A 92 17.86 22.60 19.52
CA GLN A 92 17.12 23.09 20.69
C GLN A 92 17.81 22.80 22.03
N ASN A 93 18.44 21.63 22.18
CA ASN A 93 19.00 21.19 23.47
C ASN A 93 20.09 20.10 23.29
N PRO A 94 21.31 20.47 22.85
CA PRO A 94 22.37 19.50 22.55
C PRO A 94 22.87 18.71 23.77
N ASP A 95 22.59 19.18 24.99
CA ASP A 95 23.02 18.49 26.22
C ASP A 95 22.11 17.31 26.61
N HIS A 96 20.90 17.21 26.03
CA HIS A 96 19.91 16.16 26.32
C HIS A 96 19.37 15.54 25.03
N MET A 97 20.30 14.97 24.26
CA MET A 97 20.02 14.35 22.98
C MET A 97 19.31 13.00 23.14
N PRO A 98 18.30 12.70 22.32
CA PRO A 98 17.77 11.34 22.19
C PRO A 98 18.83 10.41 21.58
N SER A 99 18.55 9.11 21.45
CA SER A 99 19.44 8.21 20.72
C SER A 99 19.45 8.53 19.23
N ARG A 100 20.61 8.42 18.58
CA ARG A 100 20.76 8.66 17.14
C ARG A 100 19.88 7.68 16.38
N PRO A 101 18.97 8.15 15.52
CA PRO A 101 18.11 7.26 14.75
C PRO A 101 18.94 6.49 13.73
N THR A 102 18.49 5.27 13.43
CA THR A 102 19.04 4.42 12.37
C THR A 102 17.89 3.97 11.49
N GLU A 103 18.18 3.69 10.22
CA GLU A 103 17.17 3.14 9.33
C GLU A 103 16.78 1.73 9.78
N SER A 104 15.48 1.52 9.94
CA SER A 104 14.87 0.25 10.31
C SER A 104 14.80 -0.68 9.10
N ALA A 105 14.90 -1.98 9.34
CA ALA A 105 14.65 -2.97 8.29
C ALA A 105 13.17 -2.98 7.91
N LEU A 106 12.88 -3.09 6.62
CA LEU A 106 11.51 -3.27 6.12
C LEU A 106 11.05 -4.71 6.33
N TYR A 107 9.73 -4.89 6.46
CA TYR A 107 9.13 -6.19 6.78
C TYR A 107 8.96 -7.07 5.55
N TYR A 108 8.63 -6.49 4.39
CA TYR A 108 8.15 -7.26 3.23
C TYR A 108 9.04 -7.10 2.00
N ASP A 109 9.12 -8.19 1.23
CA ASP A 109 9.67 -8.18 -0.13
C ASP A 109 8.54 -7.82 -1.12
N PRO A 110 8.74 -6.82 -2.01
CA PRO A 110 7.73 -6.41 -2.98
C PRO A 110 7.34 -7.50 -4.01
N GLU A 111 8.08 -8.60 -4.15
CA GLU A 111 7.86 -9.61 -5.21
C GLU A 111 6.98 -10.81 -4.81
N MET A 112 6.23 -10.72 -3.70
CA MET A 112 5.36 -11.81 -3.24
C MET A 112 4.30 -12.20 -4.30
N THR A 113 4.37 -13.44 -4.78
CA THR A 113 3.44 -13.98 -5.79
C THR A 113 2.44 -14.92 -5.12
N MET A 114 1.14 -14.62 -5.26
CA MET A 114 0.07 -15.45 -4.73
C MET A 114 -0.20 -16.67 -5.64
N PRO A 115 -0.48 -17.86 -5.08
CA PRO A 115 -0.88 -19.02 -5.87
C PRO A 115 -2.23 -18.77 -6.54
N ALA A 116 -2.45 -19.41 -7.70
CA ALA A 116 -3.72 -19.30 -8.40
C ALA A 116 -4.86 -19.93 -7.60
N SER A 117 -5.99 -19.25 -7.47
CA SER A 117 -7.16 -19.80 -6.77
C SER A 117 -7.96 -20.78 -7.64
N SER A 118 -7.77 -20.79 -8.97
CA SER A 118 -8.42 -21.76 -9.85
C SER A 118 -7.61 -23.04 -10.00
N ALA A 119 -8.28 -24.21 -9.92
CA ALA A 119 -7.67 -25.51 -10.22
C ALA A 119 -8.73 -26.52 -10.68
N GLY A 120 -8.28 -27.56 -11.40
CA GLY A 120 -9.12 -28.70 -11.77
C GLY A 120 -9.37 -29.61 -10.58
N ASN A 121 -10.47 -29.39 -9.87
CA ASN A 121 -10.81 -30.09 -8.62
C ASN A 121 -11.72 -31.32 -8.82
N GLY A 122 -11.79 -31.84 -10.05
CA GLY A 122 -12.66 -32.97 -10.40
C GLY A 122 -14.13 -32.58 -10.58
N PRO A 123 -15.07 -33.53 -10.45
CA PRO A 123 -16.47 -33.36 -10.88
C PRO A 123 -17.33 -32.50 -9.93
N GLY A 124 -16.76 -32.01 -8.83
CA GLY A 124 -17.40 -31.06 -7.92
C GLY A 124 -18.35 -31.63 -6.86
N ILE A 125 -18.76 -32.90 -6.94
CA ILE A 125 -19.58 -33.56 -5.90
C ILE A 125 -18.97 -34.92 -5.52
N ALA A 126 -18.86 -35.16 -4.20
CA ALA A 126 -18.40 -36.42 -3.64
C ALA A 126 -19.56 -37.43 -3.51
N ARG A 127 -19.26 -38.70 -3.75
CA ARG A 127 -20.20 -39.84 -3.68
C ARG A 127 -20.80 -39.99 -2.28
N ASN A 128 -22.10 -40.29 -2.17
CA ASN A 128 -22.72 -40.74 -0.92
C ASN A 128 -23.82 -41.79 -1.18
N GLY A 129 -23.43 -43.07 -1.20
CA GLY A 129 -24.35 -44.23 -1.25
C GLY A 129 -25.20 -44.39 -2.52
N GLY A 130 -25.85 -45.55 -2.68
CA GLY A 130 -26.73 -45.88 -3.81
C GLY A 130 -26.07 -46.63 -4.97
N ASP A 131 -26.85 -46.92 -6.02
CA ASP A 131 -26.39 -47.64 -7.20
C ASP A 131 -25.47 -46.76 -8.06
N SER A 132 -24.16 -46.95 -7.89
CA SER A 132 -23.07 -46.06 -8.34
C SER A 132 -23.19 -45.61 -9.79
N HIS A 133 -23.62 -46.52 -10.67
CA HIS A 133 -23.71 -46.26 -12.10
C HIS A 133 -24.86 -45.33 -12.47
N LEU A 134 -25.96 -45.34 -11.71
CA LEU A 134 -27.10 -44.45 -11.94
C LEU A 134 -26.80 -43.04 -11.41
N TYR A 135 -26.18 -42.96 -10.22
CA TYR A 135 -25.71 -41.69 -9.64
C TYR A 135 -24.73 -40.96 -10.56
N GLU A 136 -23.75 -41.69 -11.12
CA GLU A 136 -22.79 -41.14 -12.09
C GLU A 136 -23.49 -40.65 -13.37
N LYS A 137 -24.46 -41.39 -13.92
CA LYS A 137 -25.23 -40.93 -15.09
C LYS A 137 -25.99 -39.64 -14.84
N PHE A 138 -26.53 -39.43 -13.63
CA PHE A 138 -27.17 -38.16 -13.29
C PHE A 138 -26.14 -37.02 -13.23
N LEU A 139 -25.01 -37.23 -12.55
CA LEU A 139 -23.95 -36.21 -12.48
C LEU A 139 -23.36 -35.89 -13.85
N ASP A 140 -23.12 -36.88 -14.70
CA ASP A 140 -22.63 -36.70 -16.07
C ASP A 140 -23.64 -35.93 -16.91
N GLY A 141 -24.93 -36.26 -16.81
CA GLY A 141 -25.99 -35.54 -17.51
C GLY A 141 -26.05 -34.06 -17.12
N ILE A 142 -25.93 -33.78 -15.81
CA ILE A 142 -25.91 -32.40 -15.30
C ILE A 142 -24.64 -31.68 -15.73
N ALA A 143 -23.47 -32.32 -15.61
CA ALA A 143 -22.19 -31.74 -15.98
C ALA A 143 -22.12 -31.42 -17.48
N ASN A 144 -22.66 -32.29 -18.35
CA ASN A 144 -22.76 -32.06 -19.78
C ASN A 144 -23.67 -30.86 -20.11
N GLU A 145 -24.80 -30.74 -19.41
CA GLU A 145 -25.76 -29.65 -19.65
C GLU A 145 -25.24 -28.29 -19.16
N LEU A 146 -24.48 -28.28 -18.05
CA LEU A 146 -23.98 -27.04 -17.42
C LEU A 146 -22.54 -26.69 -17.82
N GLY A 147 -21.86 -27.56 -18.58
CA GLY A 147 -20.44 -27.41 -18.93
C GLY A 147 -19.48 -27.65 -17.77
N GLY A 148 -19.95 -28.31 -16.71
CA GLY A 148 -19.24 -28.58 -15.46
C GLY A 148 -20.01 -28.10 -14.22
N LEU A 149 -19.98 -28.91 -13.16
CA LEU A 149 -20.53 -28.53 -11.85
C LEU A 149 -19.52 -27.70 -11.06
N PRO A 150 -19.96 -26.72 -10.24
CA PRO A 150 -19.06 -26.00 -9.35
C PRO A 150 -18.20 -26.94 -8.53
N ASN A 151 -16.90 -26.83 -8.71
CA ASN A 151 -15.93 -27.77 -8.17
C ASN A 151 -14.93 -27.13 -7.19
N GLY A 152 -15.20 -25.92 -6.69
CA GLY A 152 -14.37 -25.29 -5.65
C GLY A 152 -14.12 -26.20 -4.45
N ASN A 153 -12.92 -26.18 -3.89
CA ASN A 153 -12.59 -26.98 -2.71
C ASN A 153 -13.20 -26.30 -1.46
N THR A 154 -14.30 -26.84 -0.95
CA THR A 154 -15.06 -26.24 0.18
C THR A 154 -14.23 -26.08 1.43
N HIS A 155 -13.28 -26.99 1.71
CA HIS A 155 -12.40 -26.84 2.86
C HIS A 155 -11.45 -25.66 2.66
N ARG A 156 -10.77 -25.59 1.51
CA ARG A 156 -9.85 -24.48 1.21
C ARG A 156 -10.57 -23.12 1.12
N LEU A 157 -11.81 -23.10 0.62
CA LEU A 157 -12.67 -21.92 0.59
C LEU A 157 -13.07 -21.46 1.99
N ASP A 158 -13.44 -22.38 2.87
CA ASP A 158 -13.77 -22.08 4.27
C ASP A 158 -12.54 -21.56 5.03
N THR A 159 -11.38 -22.17 4.81
CA THR A 159 -10.08 -21.69 5.30
C THR A 159 -9.80 -20.26 4.83
N ALA A 160 -9.97 -19.97 3.53
CA ALA A 160 -9.76 -18.62 2.99
C ALA A 160 -10.76 -17.61 3.56
N ALA A 161 -12.05 -17.96 3.62
CA ALA A 161 -13.11 -17.12 4.16
C ALA A 161 -12.83 -16.77 5.63
N THR A 162 -12.43 -17.75 6.42
CA THR A 162 -12.05 -17.56 7.82
C THR A 162 -10.84 -16.65 7.94
N ALA A 163 -9.77 -16.87 7.16
CA ALA A 163 -8.56 -16.05 7.21
C ALA A 163 -8.84 -14.59 6.87
N TRP A 164 -9.57 -14.32 5.78
CA TRP A 164 -9.98 -12.97 5.41
C TRP A 164 -10.87 -12.32 6.46
N ASN A 165 -11.82 -13.07 7.03
CA ASN A 165 -12.71 -12.55 8.07
C ASN A 165 -11.95 -12.22 9.36
N THR A 166 -11.02 -13.07 9.78
CA THR A 166 -10.15 -12.81 10.93
C THR A 166 -9.30 -11.56 10.71
N PHE A 167 -8.71 -11.39 9.53
CA PHE A 167 -7.92 -10.19 9.23
C PHE A 167 -8.80 -8.93 9.17
N ALA A 168 -9.96 -8.99 8.51
CA ALA A 168 -10.90 -7.87 8.38
C ALA A 168 -11.41 -7.33 9.73
N HIS A 169 -11.52 -8.20 10.74
CA HIS A 169 -11.98 -7.86 12.08
C HIS A 169 -10.86 -7.76 13.11
N ASN A 170 -9.60 -7.88 12.69
CA ASN A 170 -8.47 -7.68 13.58
C ASN A 170 -8.41 -6.20 13.99
N ASN A 171 -8.27 -5.93 15.30
CA ASN A 171 -8.22 -4.56 15.80
C ASN A 171 -7.09 -3.75 15.17
N ALA A 172 -5.94 -4.36 14.88
CA ALA A 172 -4.83 -3.69 14.20
C ALA A 172 -5.23 -3.13 12.83
N VAL A 173 -6.13 -3.81 12.11
CA VAL A 173 -6.65 -3.36 10.80
C VAL A 173 -7.75 -2.32 11.00
N THR A 174 -8.73 -2.60 11.88
CA THR A 174 -9.91 -1.74 12.04
C THR A 174 -9.58 -0.41 12.70
N ALA A 175 -8.56 -0.35 13.57
CA ALA A 175 -8.17 0.85 14.31
C ALA A 175 -7.02 1.62 13.66
N ALA A 176 -6.35 1.08 12.63
CA ALA A 176 -5.15 1.70 12.05
C ALA A 176 -5.35 3.16 11.64
N ALA A 177 -6.45 3.48 10.95
CA ALA A 177 -6.73 4.85 10.54
C ALA A 177 -6.93 5.78 11.74
N ASP A 178 -7.64 5.34 12.77
CA ASP A 178 -7.84 6.12 14.00
C ASP A 178 -6.55 6.31 14.78
N ASP A 179 -5.68 5.29 14.83
CA ASP A 179 -4.36 5.39 15.45
C ASP A 179 -3.49 6.43 14.71
N ILE A 180 -3.49 6.43 13.37
CA ILE A 180 -2.77 7.45 12.58
C ILE A 180 -3.36 8.84 12.81
N ARG A 181 -4.69 8.95 12.97
CA ARG A 181 -5.35 10.20 13.34
C ARG A 181 -4.92 10.69 14.72
N THR A 182 -4.67 9.80 15.68
CA THR A 182 -4.04 10.16 16.96
C THR A 182 -2.63 10.71 16.76
N VAL A 183 -1.83 10.14 15.85
CA VAL A 183 -0.50 10.68 15.50
C VAL A 183 -0.59 12.08 14.88
N ILE A 184 -1.53 12.29 13.96
CA ILE A 184 -1.82 13.62 13.37
C ILE A 184 -2.17 14.63 14.46
N GLY A 185 -2.97 14.21 15.44
CA GLY A 185 -3.38 15.02 16.59
C GLY A 185 -2.22 15.63 17.39
N LEU A 186 -1.06 14.97 17.40
CA LEU A 186 0.16 15.47 18.08
C LEU A 186 0.67 16.80 17.50
N PHE A 187 0.31 17.12 16.25
CA PHE A 187 0.77 18.31 15.56
C PHE A 187 -0.27 19.45 15.51
N GLU A 188 -1.51 19.23 15.97
CA GLU A 188 -2.61 20.19 15.81
C GLU A 188 -2.26 21.59 16.34
N THR A 189 -1.70 21.66 17.55
CA THR A 189 -1.36 22.91 18.23
C THR A 189 0.05 23.42 17.92
N VAL A 190 0.82 22.70 17.10
CA VAL A 190 2.20 23.07 16.74
C VAL A 190 2.18 24.18 15.69
N THR A 191 3.11 25.13 15.82
CA THR A 191 3.43 26.14 14.81
C THR A 191 4.86 25.94 14.30
N ASP A 192 5.01 25.46 13.07
CA ASP A 192 6.31 25.16 12.46
C ASP A 192 6.23 25.21 10.91
N PRO A 193 7.24 25.75 10.20
CA PRO A 193 7.23 25.81 8.73
C PRO A 193 7.13 24.45 8.02
N HIS A 194 7.58 23.37 8.66
CA HIS A 194 7.61 22.03 8.09
C HIS A 194 6.37 21.19 8.44
N LYS A 195 5.49 21.71 9.31
CA LYS A 195 4.29 21.00 9.81
C LYS A 195 3.44 20.43 8.69
N GLU A 196 3.11 21.23 7.68
CA GLU A 196 2.19 20.81 6.61
C GLU A 196 2.77 19.66 5.77
N THR A 197 4.08 19.67 5.52
CA THR A 197 4.76 18.58 4.83
C THR A 197 4.74 17.29 5.66
N LEU A 198 4.91 17.40 6.98
CA LEU A 198 4.81 16.24 7.88
C LEU A 198 3.38 15.67 7.88
N LEU A 199 2.38 16.54 8.02
CA LEU A 199 0.98 16.15 8.02
C LEU A 199 0.54 15.50 6.71
N GLN A 200 1.04 15.96 5.56
CA GLN A 200 0.68 15.40 4.26
C GLN A 200 0.99 13.89 4.15
N HIS A 201 2.14 13.45 4.67
CA HIS A 201 2.51 12.04 4.66
C HIS A 201 1.67 11.23 5.67
N LEU A 202 1.35 11.79 6.84
CA LEU A 202 0.44 11.14 7.80
C LEU A 202 -0.98 10.99 7.25
N HIS A 203 -1.49 12.00 6.53
CA HIS A 203 -2.78 11.92 5.84
C HIS A 203 -2.77 10.84 4.76
N THR A 204 -1.69 10.74 3.99
CA THR A 204 -1.51 9.65 3.01
C THR A 204 -1.58 8.27 3.66
N LEU A 205 -0.89 8.07 4.80
CA LEU A 205 -0.93 6.81 5.55
C LEU A 205 -2.32 6.52 6.10
N HIS A 206 -3.03 7.54 6.60
CA HIS A 206 -4.39 7.44 7.11
C HIS A 206 -5.39 6.99 6.02
N GLU A 207 -5.33 7.63 4.85
CA GLU A 207 -6.16 7.27 3.70
C GLU A 207 -5.89 5.83 3.25
N ALA A 208 -4.62 5.45 3.14
CA ALA A 208 -4.22 4.08 2.82
C ALA A 208 -4.78 3.05 3.82
N ALA A 209 -4.68 3.32 5.13
CA ALA A 209 -5.23 2.45 6.17
C ALA A 209 -6.76 2.30 6.08
N THR A 210 -7.46 3.40 5.76
CA THR A 210 -8.92 3.41 5.56
C THR A 210 -9.33 2.56 4.36
N GLU A 211 -8.61 2.69 3.25
CA GLU A 211 -8.86 1.93 2.02
C GLU A 211 -8.55 0.45 2.20
N ILE A 212 -7.46 0.10 2.90
CA ILE A 212 -7.13 -1.29 3.24
C ILE A 212 -8.26 -1.90 4.07
N ALA A 213 -8.66 -1.28 5.18
CA ALA A 213 -9.72 -1.83 6.02
C ALA A 213 -11.06 -2.02 5.27
N THR A 214 -11.38 -1.11 4.34
CA THR A 214 -12.58 -1.21 3.49
C THR A 214 -12.46 -2.35 2.48
N SER A 215 -11.32 -2.43 1.79
CA SER A 215 -11.01 -3.47 0.81
C SER A 215 -11.00 -4.86 1.43
N THR A 216 -10.37 -5.03 2.60
CA THR A 216 -10.34 -6.32 3.31
C THR A 216 -11.75 -6.80 3.64
N ARG A 217 -12.64 -5.90 4.11
CA ARG A 217 -14.04 -6.25 4.41
C ARG A 217 -14.79 -6.68 3.16
N ALA A 218 -14.60 -5.99 2.04
CA ALA A 218 -15.22 -6.36 0.77
C ALA A 218 -14.76 -7.75 0.29
N ILE A 219 -13.44 -8.02 0.36
CA ILE A 219 -12.87 -9.33 0.00
C ILE A 219 -13.40 -10.42 0.93
N SER A 220 -13.40 -10.18 2.24
CA SER A 220 -13.92 -11.13 3.24
C SER A 220 -15.36 -11.53 2.95
N THR A 221 -16.23 -10.56 2.67
CA THR A 221 -17.63 -10.84 2.30
C THR A 221 -17.71 -11.64 1.00
N ALA A 222 -16.99 -11.23 -0.05
CA ALA A 222 -17.04 -11.91 -1.34
C ALA A 222 -16.56 -13.38 -1.26
N VAL A 223 -15.51 -13.65 -0.49
CA VAL A 223 -14.98 -15.01 -0.28
C VAL A 223 -15.94 -15.83 0.60
N GLY A 224 -16.50 -15.24 1.66
CA GLY A 224 -17.48 -15.90 2.52
C GLY A 224 -18.78 -16.28 1.79
N ASP A 225 -19.29 -15.38 0.95
CA ASP A 225 -20.45 -15.63 0.10
C ASP A 225 -20.16 -16.76 -0.90
N TYR A 226 -18.96 -16.77 -1.50
CA TYR A 226 -18.55 -17.81 -2.44
C TYR A 226 -18.41 -19.19 -1.77
N ALA A 227 -17.81 -19.24 -0.59
CA ALA A 227 -17.69 -20.46 0.21
C ALA A 227 -19.08 -21.02 0.57
N THR A 228 -19.96 -20.15 1.09
CA THR A 228 -21.33 -20.50 1.47
C THR A 228 -22.12 -21.01 0.26
N GLY A 229 -22.13 -20.25 -0.84
CA GLY A 229 -22.85 -20.60 -2.06
C GLY A 229 -22.36 -21.94 -2.66
N THR A 230 -21.05 -22.20 -2.60
CA THR A 230 -20.49 -23.49 -3.06
C THR A 230 -20.98 -24.66 -2.20
N GLY A 231 -21.05 -24.50 -0.88
CA GLY A 231 -21.61 -25.50 0.04
C GLY A 231 -23.11 -25.75 -0.17
N GLU A 232 -23.89 -24.68 -0.36
CA GLU A 232 -25.33 -24.74 -0.64
C GLU A 232 -25.64 -25.52 -1.92
N VAL A 233 -24.96 -25.18 -3.02
CA VAL A 233 -25.14 -25.86 -4.31
C VAL A 233 -24.81 -27.34 -4.20
N ARG A 234 -23.69 -27.70 -3.56
CA ARG A 234 -23.29 -29.10 -3.37
C ARG A 234 -24.31 -29.89 -2.56
N THR A 235 -24.80 -29.30 -1.48
CA THR A 235 -25.81 -29.93 -0.61
C THR A 235 -27.12 -30.14 -1.36
N ALA A 236 -27.57 -29.12 -2.10
CA ALA A 236 -28.78 -29.20 -2.90
C ALA A 236 -28.68 -30.28 -3.99
N ILE A 237 -27.59 -30.29 -4.78
CA ILE A 237 -27.41 -31.29 -5.83
C ILE A 237 -27.30 -32.70 -5.25
N ASN A 238 -26.53 -32.90 -4.17
CA ASN A 238 -26.42 -34.22 -3.54
C ASN A 238 -27.79 -34.71 -3.02
N GLY A 239 -28.59 -33.83 -2.40
CA GLY A 239 -29.95 -34.17 -1.96
C GLY A 239 -30.88 -34.56 -3.11
N ILE A 240 -30.84 -33.81 -4.21
CA ILE A 240 -31.66 -34.07 -5.41
C ILE A 240 -31.25 -35.39 -6.07
N VAL A 241 -29.96 -35.61 -6.29
CA VAL A 241 -29.44 -36.81 -6.96
C VAL A 241 -29.64 -38.05 -6.07
N SER A 242 -29.44 -37.96 -4.74
CA SER A 242 -29.70 -39.07 -3.82
C SER A 242 -31.18 -39.46 -3.80
N THR A 243 -32.09 -38.48 -3.75
CA THR A 243 -33.54 -38.71 -3.79
C THR A 243 -33.97 -39.38 -5.11
N ALA A 244 -33.40 -38.92 -6.23
CA ALA A 244 -33.67 -39.51 -7.55
C ALA A 244 -33.12 -40.95 -7.67
N ALA A 245 -31.94 -41.23 -7.11
CA ALA A 245 -31.31 -42.54 -7.14
C ALA A 245 -32.02 -43.59 -6.25
N ILE A 246 -32.69 -43.17 -5.17
CA ILE A 246 -33.42 -44.07 -4.25
C ILE A 246 -34.87 -44.36 -4.71
N GLY A 247 -35.38 -43.62 -5.70
CA GLY A 247 -36.63 -43.98 -6.36
C GLY A 247 -37.93 -43.53 -5.66
N ILE A 248 -37.96 -42.31 -5.09
CA ILE A 248 -39.13 -41.45 -4.72
C ILE A 248 -39.41 -41.20 -3.22
N ALA A 249 -39.75 -39.91 -2.97
CA ALA A 249 -40.49 -39.23 -1.87
C ALA A 249 -39.91 -39.16 -0.44
N ILE A 250 -39.19 -38.07 -0.15
CA ILE A 250 -39.20 -37.41 1.17
C ILE A 250 -39.19 -35.88 0.97
N THR A 251 -40.16 -35.19 1.56
CA THR A 251 -40.12 -33.73 1.77
C THR A 251 -39.18 -33.45 2.95
N ALA A 252 -38.07 -32.75 2.73
CA ALA A 252 -37.19 -32.30 3.81
C ALA A 252 -37.36 -30.80 4.03
N ALA A 253 -37.93 -30.47 5.18
CA ALA A 253 -38.08 -29.13 5.70
C ALA A 253 -36.73 -28.60 6.19
N THR A 254 -36.14 -27.65 5.45
CA THR A 254 -35.25 -26.60 5.97
C THR A 254 -35.05 -25.53 4.88
N GLY A 255 -35.61 -24.35 5.10
CA GLY A 255 -35.10 -23.02 4.72
C GLY A 255 -34.87 -22.65 3.24
N THR A 256 -34.27 -23.49 2.40
CA THR A 256 -33.64 -23.00 1.14
C THR A 256 -34.05 -23.78 -0.13
N VAL A 257 -34.87 -24.83 -0.03
CA VAL A 257 -35.37 -25.53 -1.24
C VAL A 257 -36.84 -25.89 -1.09
N ALA A 258 -37.73 -24.96 -1.45
CA ALA A 258 -39.16 -25.21 -1.60
C ALA A 258 -39.56 -25.17 -3.08
N ALA A 259 -39.04 -26.11 -3.88
CA ALA A 259 -39.57 -26.34 -5.23
C ALA A 259 -39.10 -27.69 -5.81
N ILE A 260 -39.40 -28.81 -5.15
CA ILE A 260 -39.46 -30.10 -5.86
C ILE A 260 -40.74 -30.81 -5.42
N PHE A 261 -41.55 -31.18 -6.41
CA PHE A 261 -42.85 -31.85 -6.37
C PHE A 261 -44.12 -30.97 -6.42
N THR A 262 -44.38 -30.35 -7.57
CA THR A 262 -45.76 -30.14 -8.09
C THR A 262 -45.93 -30.28 -9.62
N PHE A 263 -45.00 -30.90 -10.35
CA PHE A 263 -45.26 -31.40 -11.70
C PHE A 263 -44.97 -32.90 -11.77
N GLY A 264 -46.03 -33.71 -11.62
CA GLY A 264 -45.96 -35.16 -11.83
C GLY A 264 -46.45 -36.04 -10.68
N ALA A 265 -47.58 -35.72 -10.05
CA ALA A 265 -48.44 -36.79 -9.53
C ALA A 265 -48.96 -37.59 -10.75
N GLY A 266 -48.13 -38.49 -11.29
CA GLY A 266 -48.48 -39.26 -12.49
C GLY A 266 -47.36 -39.90 -13.32
N ALA A 267 -46.13 -40.09 -12.83
CA ALA A 267 -45.07 -40.74 -13.62
C ALA A 267 -44.43 -41.98 -12.96
N VAL A 268 -45.17 -42.67 -12.07
CA VAL A 268 -44.84 -44.07 -11.68
C VAL A 268 -45.78 -45.08 -12.35
N ALA A 269 -46.74 -44.61 -13.15
CA ALA A 269 -47.54 -45.47 -14.01
C ALA A 269 -47.19 -45.18 -15.48
N ALA A 270 -46.62 -46.19 -16.14
CA ALA A 270 -46.32 -46.27 -17.58
C ALA A 270 -45.08 -45.52 -18.11
N GLY A 271 -43.98 -46.26 -18.28
CA GLY A 271 -43.12 -46.14 -19.47
C GLY A 271 -42.16 -44.94 -19.60
N GLY A 272 -41.97 -44.11 -18.58
CA GLY A 272 -40.90 -43.10 -18.58
C GLY A 272 -39.54 -43.75 -18.33
N GLY A 273 -38.79 -44.06 -19.39
CA GLY A 273 -37.43 -44.62 -19.26
C GLY A 273 -36.50 -43.71 -18.43
N ILE A 274 -35.38 -44.27 -17.95
CA ILE A 274 -34.34 -43.60 -17.13
C ILE A 274 -33.99 -42.19 -17.66
N ALA A 275 -34.05 -41.96 -18.97
CA ALA A 275 -33.84 -40.66 -19.61
C ALA A 275 -34.81 -39.55 -19.15
N ALA A 276 -36.10 -39.84 -18.94
CA ALA A 276 -37.07 -38.84 -18.49
C ALA A 276 -36.84 -38.45 -17.02
N ILE A 277 -36.41 -39.41 -16.20
CA ILE A 277 -36.02 -39.17 -14.81
C ILE A 277 -34.76 -38.30 -14.78
N VAL A 278 -33.74 -38.62 -15.61
CA VAL A 278 -32.53 -37.80 -15.76
C VAL A 278 -32.85 -36.37 -16.18
N ALA A 279 -33.72 -36.15 -17.17
CA ALA A 279 -34.11 -34.81 -17.60
C ALA A 279 -34.80 -34.00 -16.47
N ASN A 280 -35.66 -34.63 -15.68
CA ASN A 280 -36.31 -33.99 -14.54
C ASN A 280 -35.31 -33.68 -13.42
N THR A 281 -34.37 -34.57 -13.13
CA THR A 281 -33.29 -34.34 -12.17
C THR A 281 -32.39 -33.19 -12.61
N VAL A 282 -32.03 -33.11 -13.90
CA VAL A 282 -31.26 -31.99 -14.46
C VAL A 282 -32.00 -30.67 -14.29
N ASN A 283 -33.31 -30.63 -14.57
CA ASN A 283 -34.12 -29.42 -14.38
C ASN A 283 -34.24 -29.02 -12.90
N ALA A 284 -34.45 -29.99 -12.00
CA ALA A 284 -34.49 -29.71 -10.56
C ALA A 284 -33.15 -29.19 -10.04
N VAL A 285 -32.04 -29.75 -10.52
CA VAL A 285 -30.69 -29.25 -10.21
C VAL A 285 -30.47 -27.85 -10.78
N ARG A 286 -30.92 -27.56 -12.00
CA ARG A 286 -30.89 -26.22 -12.58
C ARG A 286 -31.66 -25.22 -11.72
N THR A 287 -32.89 -25.53 -11.31
CA THR A 287 -33.70 -24.66 -10.44
C THR A 287 -33.08 -24.48 -9.05
N ALA A 288 -32.54 -25.54 -8.45
CA ALA A 288 -31.85 -25.43 -7.17
C ALA A 288 -30.58 -24.57 -7.29
N TYR A 289 -29.81 -24.75 -8.38
CA TYR A 289 -28.65 -23.94 -8.71
C TYR A 289 -29.01 -22.45 -8.91
N GLU A 290 -30.10 -22.17 -9.64
CA GLU A 290 -30.66 -20.83 -9.85
C GLU A 290 -31.14 -20.15 -8.55
N GLY A 291 -31.53 -20.93 -7.55
CA GLY A 291 -31.94 -20.44 -6.24
C GLY A 291 -30.79 -20.08 -5.30
N THR A 292 -29.55 -20.48 -5.60
CA THR A 292 -28.41 -20.33 -4.67
C THR A 292 -27.71 -18.98 -4.75
N THR A 293 -26.98 -18.64 -3.70
CA THR A 293 -26.11 -17.45 -3.67
C THR A 293 -25.02 -17.52 -4.76
N LEU A 294 -24.53 -18.72 -5.10
CA LEU A 294 -23.45 -18.90 -6.05
C LEU A 294 -23.80 -18.43 -7.47
N ILE A 295 -25.04 -18.62 -7.96
CA ILE A 295 -25.39 -18.16 -9.31
C ILE A 295 -25.41 -16.63 -9.41
N ARG A 296 -25.76 -15.95 -8.30
CA ARG A 296 -25.72 -14.50 -8.18
C ARG A 296 -24.28 -14.01 -8.18
N ILE A 297 -23.40 -14.70 -7.43
CA ILE A 297 -21.96 -14.43 -7.37
C ILE A 297 -21.30 -14.57 -8.73
N LEU A 298 -21.56 -15.69 -9.41
CA LEU A 298 -20.93 -16.01 -10.69
C LEU A 298 -21.53 -15.23 -11.87
N GLY A 299 -22.60 -14.47 -11.66
CA GLY A 299 -23.27 -13.73 -12.74
C GLY A 299 -23.83 -14.62 -13.85
N LEU A 300 -24.03 -15.91 -13.61
CA LEU A 300 -24.40 -16.87 -14.65
C LEU A 300 -25.85 -16.71 -15.14
N LEU A 301 -26.67 -15.91 -14.45
CA LEU A 301 -28.02 -15.52 -14.90
C LEU A 301 -28.01 -14.81 -16.26
N GLY A 302 -26.89 -14.14 -16.62
CA GLY A 302 -26.74 -13.39 -17.86
C GLY A 302 -26.74 -14.23 -19.15
N ARG A 303 -26.61 -15.56 -19.07
CA ARG A 303 -26.73 -16.45 -20.24
C ARG A 303 -28.17 -16.87 -20.59
N LEU A 304 -29.17 -16.49 -19.77
CA LEU A 304 -30.60 -16.74 -20.04
C LEU A 304 -31.48 -15.48 -20.08
N GLY A 305 -30.91 -14.27 -19.94
CA GLY A 305 -31.61 -13.02 -20.23
C GLY A 305 -31.27 -11.89 -19.25
N ARG A 306 -30.65 -10.82 -19.77
CA ARG A 306 -30.32 -9.53 -19.12
C ARG A 306 -29.53 -9.60 -17.79
N GLY A 307 -28.25 -9.26 -17.89
CA GLY A 307 -27.52 -8.51 -16.86
C GLY A 307 -26.93 -9.33 -15.70
N ALA A 308 -25.69 -9.76 -15.86
CA ALA A 308 -24.85 -10.24 -14.77
C ALA A 308 -24.15 -9.03 -14.11
N VAL A 309 -24.59 -8.58 -12.92
CA VAL A 309 -24.06 -7.31 -12.34
C VAL A 309 -23.70 -7.35 -10.85
N GLY A 310 -24.25 -8.24 -10.01
CA GLY A 310 -24.22 -7.99 -8.56
C GLY A 310 -22.91 -8.16 -7.76
N ILE A 311 -21.97 -9.04 -8.15
CA ILE A 311 -20.82 -9.41 -7.26
C ILE A 311 -19.43 -9.18 -7.90
N ILE A 312 -19.37 -8.95 -9.22
CA ILE A 312 -18.22 -8.22 -9.80
C ILE A 312 -18.08 -6.84 -9.11
N GLU A 313 -19.20 -6.25 -8.67
CA GLU A 313 -19.25 -5.01 -7.88
C GLU A 313 -18.57 -5.11 -6.50
N ALA A 314 -18.59 -6.29 -5.84
CA ALA A 314 -17.95 -6.44 -4.54
C ALA A 314 -16.43 -6.25 -4.64
N PHE A 315 -15.84 -6.79 -5.70
CA PHE A 315 -14.44 -6.55 -6.04
C PHE A 315 -14.20 -5.14 -6.61
N ASP A 316 -15.18 -4.50 -7.26
CA ASP A 316 -15.05 -3.10 -7.72
C ASP A 316 -14.75 -2.13 -6.58
N THR A 317 -15.34 -2.35 -5.39
CA THR A 317 -15.03 -1.56 -4.18
C THR A 317 -13.56 -1.69 -3.78
N ALA A 318 -12.92 -2.82 -4.07
CA ALA A 318 -11.53 -3.11 -3.76
C ALA A 318 -10.54 -2.71 -4.88
N LYS A 319 -11.00 -2.40 -6.10
CA LYS A 319 -10.13 -2.10 -7.26
C LYS A 319 -9.29 -0.83 -7.13
N ASN A 320 -9.67 0.11 -6.27
CA ASN A 320 -8.89 1.33 -6.03
C ASN A 320 -7.59 1.08 -5.24
N ILE A 321 -7.44 -0.09 -4.61
CA ILE A 321 -6.28 -0.41 -3.76
C ILE A 321 -4.94 -0.37 -4.52
N LYS A 322 -4.97 -0.55 -5.85
CA LYS A 322 -3.76 -0.41 -6.68
C LYS A 322 -3.16 0.99 -6.61
N ASN A 323 -3.99 2.03 -6.51
CA ASN A 323 -3.52 3.41 -6.40
C ASN A 323 -2.86 3.68 -5.04
N VAL A 324 -3.33 3.03 -3.97
CA VAL A 324 -2.73 3.11 -2.63
C VAL A 324 -1.25 2.76 -2.65
N THR A 325 -0.89 1.68 -3.34
CA THR A 325 0.51 1.22 -3.43
C THR A 325 1.40 2.28 -4.11
N ALA A 326 0.91 2.92 -5.16
CA ALA A 326 1.65 3.96 -5.86
C ALA A 326 1.85 5.22 -5.00
N THR A 327 0.84 5.61 -4.22
CA THR A 327 0.95 6.75 -3.30
C THR A 327 1.94 6.45 -2.17
N LEU A 328 1.90 5.25 -1.58
CA LEU A 328 2.81 4.83 -0.51
C LEU A 328 4.27 4.72 -0.96
N ALA A 329 4.51 4.39 -2.23
CA ALA A 329 5.86 4.36 -2.79
C ALA A 329 6.60 5.72 -2.66
N THR A 330 5.86 6.83 -2.62
CA THR A 330 6.46 8.17 -2.39
C THR A 330 7.04 8.32 -0.99
N ILE A 331 6.44 7.66 0.02
CA ILE A 331 6.93 7.65 1.40
C ILE A 331 8.12 6.70 1.51
N LEU A 332 8.06 5.53 0.87
CA LEU A 332 9.15 4.57 0.83
C LEU A 332 10.43 5.14 0.20
N ALA A 333 10.29 6.07 -0.75
CA ALA A 333 11.41 6.75 -1.40
C ALA A 333 12.07 7.86 -0.56
N LEU A 334 11.51 8.22 0.61
CA LEU A 334 12.10 9.24 1.47
C LEU A 334 13.49 8.80 1.96
N ARG A 335 14.40 9.77 2.14
CA ARG A 335 15.73 9.52 2.70
C ARG A 335 15.78 10.01 4.14
N LEU A 336 16.42 9.26 5.02
CA LEU A 336 16.72 9.74 6.38
C LEU A 336 17.85 10.78 6.27
N ALA A 337 17.59 12.00 6.74
CA ALA A 337 18.60 13.05 6.85
C ALA A 337 18.88 13.30 8.34
N ILE A 338 20.04 12.87 8.82
CA ILE A 338 20.43 12.90 10.24
C ILE A 338 21.72 13.72 10.37
N ASP A 339 21.65 14.85 11.06
CA ASP A 339 22.80 15.72 11.33
C ASP A 339 23.73 15.08 12.39
N ASP A 340 25.02 15.39 12.40
CA ASP A 340 25.99 14.77 13.33
C ASP A 340 26.38 15.69 14.50
N LEU A 341 26.51 15.11 15.70
CA LEU A 341 26.97 15.81 16.91
C LEU A 341 28.45 16.18 16.87
N GLU A 342 29.27 15.39 16.18
CA GLU A 342 30.73 15.57 16.12
C GLU A 342 31.19 16.67 15.14
N HIS A 343 30.28 17.46 14.57
CA HIS A 343 30.60 18.49 13.58
C HIS A 343 30.39 19.94 14.04
N ASN A 344 30.42 20.21 15.34
CA ASN A 344 30.45 21.58 15.88
C ASN A 344 31.79 21.98 16.51
N ALA A 345 32.88 21.45 15.97
CA ALA A 345 34.20 22.05 16.10
C ALA A 345 34.98 21.94 14.78
N GLY A 346 34.43 22.52 13.71
CA GLY A 346 35.24 22.90 12.55
C GLY A 346 35.18 22.02 11.30
N GLU A 347 34.04 21.40 10.96
CA GLU A 347 33.85 20.86 9.61
C GLU A 347 32.65 21.49 8.91
N THR A 348 33.02 22.42 8.01
CA THR A 348 32.24 22.89 6.89
C THR A 348 31.55 21.74 6.17
N THR A 349 30.27 21.91 5.85
CA THR A 349 29.59 21.21 4.74
C THR A 349 30.59 21.05 3.60
N PRO A 350 30.81 19.84 3.03
CA PRO A 350 31.52 19.73 1.77
C PRO A 350 30.78 20.66 0.81
N PRO A 351 31.46 21.66 0.21
CA PRO A 351 30.78 22.57 -0.67
C PRO A 351 30.06 21.73 -1.73
N SER A 352 28.80 22.07 -2.01
CA SER A 352 28.25 21.78 -3.34
C SER A 352 29.33 22.16 -4.34
N ASP A 353 29.77 21.20 -5.17
CA ASP A 353 31.01 21.32 -5.94
C ASP A 353 31.10 22.70 -6.60
N ILE A 354 32.02 23.55 -6.12
CA ILE A 354 32.22 24.90 -6.64
C ILE A 354 32.54 24.85 -8.14
N ARG A 355 32.95 23.70 -8.70
CA ARG A 355 33.12 23.55 -10.14
C ARG A 355 31.82 23.54 -10.92
N ASP A 356 30.74 22.94 -10.42
CA ASP A 356 29.48 22.84 -11.17
C ASP A 356 28.51 24.00 -10.83
N PRO A 357 28.33 24.99 -11.73
CA PRO A 357 27.42 26.12 -11.51
C PRO A 357 25.94 25.72 -11.43
N LYS A 358 25.57 24.48 -11.76
CA LYS A 358 24.19 23.99 -11.64
C LYS A 358 23.87 23.49 -10.24
N THR A 359 24.87 22.98 -9.52
CA THR A 359 24.71 22.43 -8.18
C THR A 359 25.27 23.36 -7.11
N PHE A 360 26.19 24.25 -7.46
CA PHE A 360 26.76 25.23 -6.53
C PHE A 360 25.74 26.31 -6.14
N ASP A 361 25.36 26.31 -4.86
CA ASP A 361 24.59 27.38 -4.24
C ASP A 361 25.52 28.46 -3.66
N PRO A 362 25.54 29.69 -4.21
CA PRO A 362 26.37 30.78 -3.68
C PRO A 362 26.06 31.12 -2.21
N GLN A 363 24.83 30.88 -1.75
CA GLN A 363 24.44 31.20 -0.38
C GLN A 363 25.12 30.28 0.64
N SER A 364 25.60 29.11 0.20
CA SER A 364 26.43 28.20 1.01
C SER A 364 27.76 28.82 1.47
N LEU A 365 28.19 29.94 0.87
CA LEU A 365 29.38 30.67 1.32
C LEU A 365 29.13 31.57 2.53
N SER A 366 27.86 31.81 2.90
CA SER A 366 27.54 32.76 3.96
C SER A 366 28.08 32.31 5.31
N GLY A 367 28.72 33.22 6.03
CA GLY A 367 29.29 32.95 7.35
C GLY A 367 30.61 32.18 7.36
N LYS A 368 31.14 31.74 6.20
CA LYS A 368 32.50 31.16 6.09
C LYS A 368 33.57 32.25 6.16
N SER A 369 34.75 31.93 6.65
CA SER A 369 35.93 32.81 6.59
C SER A 369 36.41 33.02 5.15
N ALA A 370 37.15 34.10 4.90
CA ALA A 370 37.74 34.36 3.58
C ALA A 370 38.71 33.24 3.16
N GLU A 371 39.43 32.68 4.13
CA GLU A 371 40.37 31.58 3.95
C GLU A 371 39.66 30.27 3.57
N GLU A 372 38.54 29.93 4.23
CA GLU A 372 37.75 28.75 3.90
C GLU A 372 37.14 28.84 2.49
N VAL A 373 36.64 30.03 2.11
CA VAL A 373 36.13 30.25 0.75
C VAL A 373 37.26 30.13 -0.28
N ALA A 374 38.44 30.67 0.01
CA ALA A 374 39.60 30.54 -0.88
C ALA A 374 40.06 29.09 -1.03
N ALA A 375 40.07 28.32 0.06
CA ALA A 375 40.46 26.91 0.06
C ALA A 375 39.46 26.01 -0.68
N ALA A 376 38.18 26.39 -0.72
CA ALA A 376 37.15 25.66 -1.43
C ALA A 376 37.17 25.92 -2.96
N ILE A 377 37.82 27.00 -3.41
CA ILE A 377 37.95 27.30 -4.84
C ILE A 377 38.95 26.32 -5.49
N PRO A 378 38.62 25.72 -6.64
CA PRO A 378 39.53 24.82 -7.35
C PRO A 378 40.89 25.47 -7.63
N SER A 379 41.97 24.74 -7.30
CA SER A 379 43.34 25.26 -7.39
C SER A 379 43.78 25.63 -8.81
N ASP A 380 43.06 25.15 -9.82
CA ASP A 380 43.27 25.46 -11.24
C ASP A 380 42.62 26.78 -11.70
N TRP A 381 41.81 27.44 -10.86
CA TRP A 381 41.27 28.76 -11.17
C TRP A 381 42.33 29.86 -10.96
N PRO A 382 42.68 30.64 -11.99
CA PRO A 382 43.66 31.72 -11.84
C PRO A 382 43.19 32.77 -10.84
N ALA A 383 43.98 32.96 -9.78
CA ALA A 383 43.82 34.00 -8.77
C ALA A 383 44.56 35.28 -9.19
N THR A 384 43.87 36.41 -9.16
CA THR A 384 44.44 37.73 -9.47
C THR A 384 44.00 38.76 -8.45
N PRO A 385 44.83 39.75 -8.09
CA PRO A 385 44.40 40.86 -7.24
C PRO A 385 43.22 41.61 -7.87
N SER A 386 42.25 41.99 -7.03
CA SER A 386 41.13 42.82 -7.45
C SER A 386 41.63 44.20 -7.89
N ARG A 387 41.03 44.74 -8.95
CA ARG A 387 41.28 46.12 -9.40
C ARG A 387 40.58 47.17 -8.51
N SER A 388 39.72 46.73 -7.60
CA SER A 388 38.93 47.58 -6.72
C SER A 388 39.00 47.00 -5.31
N GLY A 389 39.85 47.58 -4.46
CA GLY A 389 40.12 47.11 -3.09
C GLY A 389 41.16 45.99 -3.00
N GLU A 390 41.42 45.54 -1.77
CA GLU A 390 42.46 44.53 -1.44
C GLU A 390 41.97 43.07 -1.61
N GLY A 391 40.95 42.84 -2.42
CA GLY A 391 40.40 41.50 -2.61
C GLY A 391 41.13 40.64 -3.65
N THR A 392 40.77 39.37 -3.73
CA THR A 392 41.28 38.41 -4.72
C THR A 392 40.16 37.92 -5.63
N VAL A 393 40.44 37.81 -6.93
CA VAL A 393 39.49 37.36 -7.96
C VAL A 393 39.96 36.03 -8.52
N TYR A 394 39.11 35.01 -8.41
CA TYR A 394 39.29 33.69 -8.99
C TYR A 394 38.37 33.54 -10.19
N ARG A 395 38.92 33.13 -11.35
CA ARG A 395 38.15 32.99 -12.59
C ARG A 395 38.04 31.52 -12.98
N ASP A 396 36.84 31.11 -13.38
CA ASP A 396 36.61 29.78 -13.91
C ASP A 396 37.21 29.68 -15.33
N PRO A 397 38.17 28.76 -15.58
CA PRO A 397 38.77 28.59 -16.89
C PRO A 397 37.81 27.94 -17.90
N ASP A 398 36.85 27.15 -17.42
CA ASP A 398 35.95 26.34 -18.23
C ASP A 398 34.62 27.06 -18.52
N ASN A 399 34.26 28.05 -17.70
CA ASN A 399 33.02 28.83 -17.84
C ASN A 399 33.30 30.34 -18.00
N PHE A 400 33.32 30.81 -19.26
CA PHE A 400 33.62 32.22 -19.56
C PHE A 400 32.67 33.18 -18.83
N GLY A 401 33.25 34.10 -18.05
CA GLY A 401 32.51 35.10 -17.27
C GLY A 401 32.13 34.68 -15.85
N ARG A 402 32.35 33.41 -15.48
CA ARG A 402 32.17 32.94 -14.10
C ARG A 402 33.40 33.25 -13.26
N GLN A 403 33.18 33.83 -12.08
CA GLN A 403 34.24 34.23 -11.16
C GLN A 403 33.70 34.31 -9.73
N ILE A 404 34.59 34.10 -8.77
CA ILE A 404 34.33 34.35 -7.35
C ILE A 404 35.36 35.38 -6.88
N ARG A 405 34.91 36.46 -6.25
CA ARG A 405 35.78 37.47 -5.65
C ARG A 405 35.67 37.40 -4.14
N ILE A 406 36.78 37.34 -3.45
CA ILE A 406 36.84 37.40 -1.99
C ILE A 406 37.36 38.78 -1.62
N MET A 407 36.56 39.54 -0.88
CA MET A 407 36.82 40.93 -0.55
C MET A 407 36.88 41.08 0.98
N PRO A 408 37.90 41.77 1.54
CA PRO A 408 37.97 42.02 3.00
C PRO A 408 36.91 43.01 3.50
N GLY A 409 36.13 43.60 2.59
CA GLY A 409 35.23 44.71 2.88
C GLY A 409 35.91 46.06 2.68
N TYR A 410 35.11 47.11 2.75
CA TYR A 410 35.57 48.50 2.74
C TYR A 410 35.26 49.12 4.10
N SER A 411 36.11 50.03 4.57
CA SER A 411 35.86 50.80 5.78
C SER A 411 34.49 51.49 5.73
N GLU A 412 33.79 51.55 6.87
CA GLU A 412 32.49 52.20 6.99
C GLU A 412 32.50 53.61 6.37
N GLY A 413 31.51 53.91 5.53
CA GLY A 413 31.32 55.23 4.89
C GLY A 413 31.76 55.35 3.43
N ASN A 414 32.52 54.39 2.88
CA ASN A 414 33.01 54.47 1.48
C ASN A 414 32.05 53.88 0.42
N ARG A 415 31.03 53.11 0.83
CA ARG A 415 30.05 52.48 -0.08
C ARG A 415 28.65 52.50 0.55
N PRO A 416 27.57 52.71 -0.23
CA PRO A 416 26.20 52.72 0.29
C PRO A 416 25.63 51.34 0.62
N ASP A 417 26.28 50.26 0.19
CA ASP A 417 25.83 48.87 0.39
C ASP A 417 26.40 48.28 1.71
N PRO A 418 25.58 48.03 2.73
CA PRO A 418 26.04 47.52 4.04
C PRO A 418 26.74 46.17 3.96
N LEU A 419 26.42 45.33 2.98
CA LEU A 419 27.09 44.03 2.77
C LEU A 419 28.58 44.18 2.41
N THR A 420 28.99 45.37 1.99
CA THR A 420 30.38 45.65 1.63
C THR A 420 31.21 46.26 2.77
N HIS A 421 30.62 46.46 3.96
CA HIS A 421 31.28 47.07 5.13
C HIS A 421 32.10 46.08 5.97
N GLY A 422 32.07 44.80 5.62
CA GLY A 422 32.95 43.76 6.17
C GLY A 422 33.27 42.70 5.11
N PRO A 423 33.94 41.60 5.47
CA PRO A 423 34.34 40.56 4.53
C PRO A 423 33.16 39.99 3.74
N TYR A 424 33.28 39.87 2.42
CA TYR A 424 32.22 39.33 1.57
C TYR A 424 32.78 38.58 0.36
N ALA A 425 31.99 37.64 -0.16
CA ALA A 425 32.22 37.00 -1.44
C ALA A 425 31.29 37.58 -2.50
N GLU A 426 31.78 37.81 -3.71
CA GLU A 426 30.98 38.18 -4.88
C GLU A 426 31.06 37.05 -5.90
N VAL A 427 29.94 36.34 -6.10
CA VAL A 427 29.84 35.23 -7.04
C VAL A 427 29.15 35.71 -8.31
N SER A 428 29.89 35.75 -9.41
CA SER A 428 29.34 35.95 -10.75
C SER A 428 29.13 34.59 -11.41
N GLN A 429 27.88 34.17 -11.58
CA GLN A 429 27.52 32.93 -12.30
C GLN A 429 26.16 33.06 -12.97
N ASN A 430 25.92 32.33 -14.06
CA ASN A 430 24.65 32.30 -14.77
C ASN A 430 24.11 33.71 -15.16
N GLY A 431 25.02 34.63 -15.51
CA GLY A 431 24.69 36.02 -15.88
C GLY A 431 24.24 36.92 -14.71
N LYS A 432 24.31 36.45 -13.46
CA LYS A 432 23.99 37.21 -12.25
C LYS A 432 25.22 37.34 -11.36
N THR A 433 25.26 38.41 -10.59
CA THR A 433 26.27 38.62 -9.55
C THR A 433 25.57 38.76 -8.20
N ILE A 434 25.96 37.92 -7.24
CA ILE A 434 25.39 37.90 -5.89
C ILE A 434 26.53 38.18 -4.89
N LYS A 435 26.27 39.04 -3.90
CA LYS A 435 27.19 39.29 -2.79
C LYS A 435 26.73 38.51 -1.57
N ILE A 436 27.65 37.80 -0.94
CA ILE A 436 27.38 36.93 0.21
C ILE A 436 28.24 37.42 1.38
N PRO A 437 27.65 37.76 2.53
CA PRO A 437 28.43 38.17 3.70
C PRO A 437 29.21 36.97 4.25
N LEU A 438 30.51 37.16 4.44
CA LEU A 438 31.42 36.18 5.04
C LEU A 438 31.54 36.41 6.55
N GLN A 439 32.23 35.51 7.23
CA GLN A 439 32.51 35.62 8.66
C GLN A 439 33.12 36.99 9.00
N GLY A 440 32.59 37.65 10.03
CA GLY A 440 33.03 38.99 10.45
C GLY A 440 32.36 40.15 9.72
N ASN A 441 31.43 39.89 8.80
CA ASN A 441 30.61 40.94 8.19
C ASN A 441 29.48 41.38 9.15
N PRO A 442 29.33 42.69 9.45
CA PRO A 442 28.31 43.19 10.38
C PRO A 442 26.88 43.20 9.80
N ALA A 443 26.71 42.99 8.49
CA ALA A 443 25.39 42.96 7.87
C ALA A 443 24.62 41.67 8.25
N PRO A 444 23.34 41.76 8.64
CA PRO A 444 22.53 40.57 8.92
C PRO A 444 22.39 39.74 7.65
N GLY A 445 22.82 38.47 7.70
CA GLY A 445 22.72 37.53 6.59
C GLY A 445 21.31 37.50 6.02
N GLY A 446 21.17 37.72 4.71
CA GLY A 446 19.89 37.70 4.03
C GLY A 446 19.21 36.34 4.18
N LYS A 447 17.94 36.39 4.62
CA LYS A 447 17.01 35.25 4.66
C LYS A 447 16.77 34.65 3.28
#